data_AF-A0A2D3RBZ7-F1
#
_entry.id   AF-A0A2D3RBZ7-F1
#
_cell.length_a   1.000
_cell.length_b   1.000
_cell.length_c   1.000
_cell.angle_alpha   90.00
_cell.angle_beta   90.00
_cell.angle_gamma   90.00
#
_symmetry.space_group_name_H-M   'P 1'
#
loop_
_entity.id
_entity.type
_entity.pdbx_description
1 polymer ?
#
loop_
_entity_poly.entity_id
_entity_poly.type
_entity_poly.pdbx_seq_one_letter_code
_entity_poly.pdbx_strand_id
1 'polypeptide(L)' 'MPTKRSALAALKRLETEKAALAEKQRTLEQNAALEIGQIFLGSGIESFTPKNLKRIAIALGAMGESDALARLGIAEN' A
#
# COMPACT_ATOMS: atom_id res chain seq x y z
N MET A 1 38.53 -0.59 -20.97
CA MET A 1 38.31 -0.04 -19.61
C MET A 1 37.15 0.95 -19.65
N PRO A 2 36.19 0.93 -18.71
CA PRO A 2 35.15 1.95 -18.63
C PRO A 2 35.82 3.30 -18.33
N THR A 3 35.45 4.36 -19.05
CA THR A 3 36.02 5.69 -18.86
C THR A 3 35.26 6.44 -17.75
N LYS A 4 35.86 7.42 -17.08
CA LYS A 4 35.17 8.24 -16.05
C LYS A 4 33.82 8.81 -16.55
N ARG A 5 33.73 9.08 -17.85
CA ARG A 5 32.50 9.55 -18.53
C ARG A 5 31.38 8.50 -18.57
N SER A 6 31.70 7.20 -18.66
CA SER A 6 30.72 6.12 -18.62
C SER A 6 30.18 5.86 -17.21
N ALA A 7 31.01 6.05 -16.18
CA ALA A 7 30.57 5.94 -14.77
C ALA A 7 29.60 7.07 -14.39
N LEU A 8 29.88 8.31 -14.81
CA LEU A 8 28.96 9.43 -14.59
C LEU A 8 27.65 9.27 -15.35
N ALA A 9 27.69 8.75 -16.58
CA ALA A 9 26.48 8.46 -17.34
C ALA A 9 25.63 7.36 -16.68
N ALA A 10 26.26 6.32 -16.15
CA ALA A 10 25.58 5.27 -15.40
C ALA A 10 24.96 5.80 -14.10
N LEU A 11 25.68 6.65 -13.36
CA LEU A 11 25.16 7.29 -12.15
C LEU A 11 23.92 8.15 -12.45
N LYS A 12 23.99 8.98 -13.50
CA LYS A 12 22.86 9.82 -13.91
C LYS A 12 21.64 8.99 -14.31
N ARG A 13 21.83 7.87 -15.01
CA ARG A 13 20.74 6.93 -15.33
C ARG A 13 20.10 6.36 -14.07
N LEU A 14 20.91 5.91 -13.12
CA LEU A 14 20.42 5.34 -11.87
C LEU A 14 19.66 6.37 -11.01
N GLU A 15 20.09 7.64 -11.02
CA GLU A 15 19.35 8.74 -10.40
C GLU A 15 18.00 8.97 -11.07
N THR A 16 17.94 8.96 -12.40
CA THR A 16 16.67 9.10 -13.13
C THR A 16 15.73 7.92 -12.90
N GLU A 17 16.26 6.69 -12.83
CA GLU A 17 15.47 5.50 -12.54
C GLU A 17 14.92 5.51 -11.11
N LYS A 18 15.71 5.96 -10.13
CA LYS A 18 15.23 6.15 -8.75
C LYS A 18 14.09 7.17 -8.68
N ALA A 19 14.22 8.30 -9.37
CA ALA A 19 13.16 9.30 -9.41
C ALA A 19 11.88 8.75 -10.05
N ALA A 20 12.02 8.02 -11.17
CA ALA A 20 10.88 7.39 -11.83
C ALA A 20 10.21 6.31 -10.97
N LEU A 21 11.00 5.52 -10.22
CA LEU A 21 10.48 4.52 -9.31
C LEU A 21 9.73 5.15 -8.13
N ALA A 22 10.26 6.24 -7.56
CA ALA A 22 9.62 6.96 -6.48
C ALA A 22 8.25 7.53 -6.91
N GLU A 23 8.17 8.08 -8.12
CA GLU A 23 6.90 8.59 -8.65
C GLU A 23 5.89 7.46 -8.88
N LYS A 24 6.33 6.33 -9.46
CA LYS A 24 5.47 5.15 -9.62
C LYS A 24 4.94 4.64 -8.28
N GLN A 25 5.80 4.56 -7.26
CA GLN A 25 5.41 4.13 -5.91
C GLN A 25 4.33 5.06 -5.36
N ARG A 26 4.51 6.38 -5.49
CA ARG A 26 3.53 7.37 -5.05
C ARG A 26 2.19 7.22 -5.75
N THR A 27 2.19 7.02 -7.08
CA THR A 27 0.95 6.78 -7.84
C THR A 27 0.24 5.50 -7.39
N LEU A 28 1.00 4.43 -7.16
CA LEU A 28 0.44 3.16 -6.69
C LEU A 28 -0.18 3.31 -5.30
N GLU A 29 0.48 4.01 -4.38
CA GLU A 29 -0.06 4.30 -3.04
C GLU A 29 -1.35 5.12 -3.11
N GLN A 30 -1.40 6.13 -4.00
CA GLN A 30 -2.61 6.92 -4.22
C GLN A 30 -3.76 6.08 -4.78
N ASN A 31 -3.49 5.24 -5.77
CA ASN A 31 -4.50 4.36 -6.35
C ASN A 31 -5.01 3.34 -5.32
N ALA A 32 -4.13 2.73 -4.53
CA ALA A 32 -4.51 1.82 -3.46
C ALA A 32 -5.36 2.53 -2.38
N ALA A 33 -5.01 3.76 -2.01
CA ALA A 33 -5.80 4.54 -1.06
C ALA A 33 -7.21 4.86 -1.61
N LEU A 34 -7.33 5.14 -2.92
CA LEU A 34 -8.62 5.36 -3.57
C LEU A 34 -9.46 4.08 -3.60
N GLU A 35 -8.88 2.96 -3.97
CA GLU A 35 -9.57 1.66 -4.04
C GLU A 35 -10.07 1.23 -2.65
N ILE A 36 -9.20 1.27 -1.63
CA ILE A 36 -9.60 0.97 -0.25
C ILE A 36 -10.67 1.95 0.24
N GLY A 37 -10.56 3.22 -0.11
CA GLY A 37 -11.57 4.23 0.19
C GLY A 37 -12.94 3.88 -0.40
N GLN A 38 -12.97 3.44 -1.67
CA GLN A 38 -14.21 3.00 -2.33
C GLN A 38 -14.84 1.77 -1.66
N ILE A 39 -14.02 0.81 -1.23
CA ILE A 39 -14.50 -0.39 -0.49
C ILE A 39 -15.15 0.01 0.83
N PHE A 40 -14.62 1.02 1.52
CA PHE A 40 -15.15 1.45 2.82
C PHE A 40 -16.41 2.32 2.73
N LEU A 41 -16.65 3.02 1.62
CA LEU A 41 -17.83 3.87 1.48
C LEU A 41 -19.13 3.07 1.60
N GLY A 42 -20.01 3.48 2.53
CA GLY A 42 -21.31 2.83 2.74
C GLY A 42 -21.24 1.51 3.51
N SER A 43 -20.06 1.12 3.99
CA SER A 43 -19.87 -0.06 4.85
C SER A 43 -20.12 0.23 6.34
N GLY A 44 -20.29 1.51 6.71
CA GLY A 44 -20.37 1.95 8.11
C GLY A 44 -19.00 2.12 8.78
N ILE A 45 -17.91 1.61 8.18
CA ILE A 45 -16.53 1.83 8.62
C ILE A 45 -16.16 3.31 8.62
N GLU A 46 -16.79 4.13 7.77
CA GLU A 46 -16.59 5.58 7.73
C GLU A 46 -16.92 6.28 9.07
N SER A 47 -17.73 5.67 9.93
CA SER A 47 -18.04 6.19 11.27
C SER A 47 -16.92 5.96 12.29
N PHE A 48 -15.91 5.15 11.95
CA PHE A 48 -14.85 4.78 12.86
C PHE A 48 -13.79 5.89 12.91
N THR A 49 -13.23 6.13 14.10
CA THR A 49 -12.09 7.05 14.18
C THR A 49 -10.88 6.47 13.45
N PRO A 50 -10.05 7.28 12.78
CA PRO A 50 -8.85 6.80 12.08
C PRO A 50 -7.93 5.95 12.97
N LYS A 51 -7.82 6.31 14.25
CA LYS A 51 -7.05 5.57 15.26
C LYS A 51 -7.60 4.15 15.45
N ASN A 52 -8.91 4.01 15.63
CA ASN A 52 -9.51 2.70 15.88
C ASN A 52 -9.56 1.86 14.60
N LEU A 53 -9.83 2.48 13.45
CA LEU A 53 -9.77 1.79 12.16
C LEU A 53 -8.38 1.20 11.90
N LYS A 54 -7.31 1.98 12.16
CA LYS A 54 -5.94 1.47 12.05
C LYS A 54 -5.67 0.30 13.00
N ARG A 55 -6.16 0.37 14.24
CA ARG A 55 -5.98 -0.73 15.21
C ARG A 55 -6.71 -2.00 14.77
N ILE A 56 -7.90 -1.86 14.21
CA ILE A 56 -8.68 -2.99 13.66
C ILE A 56 -7.94 -3.58 12.47
N ALA A 57 -7.51 -2.77 11.50
CA ALA A 57 -6.77 -3.24 10.34
C ALA A 57 -5.49 -4.00 10.73
N ILE A 58 -4.73 -3.50 11.72
CA ILE A 58 -3.54 -4.19 12.25
C ILE A 58 -3.91 -5.52 12.91
N ALA A 59 -4.97 -5.53 13.72
CA ALA A 59 -5.41 -6.75 14.40
C ALA A 59 -5.89 -7.82 13.41
N LEU A 60 -6.71 -7.44 12.42
CA LEU A 60 -7.17 -8.34 11.36
C LEU A 60 -5.99 -8.87 10.54
N GLY A 61 -5.04 -8.00 10.15
CA GLY A 61 -3.85 -8.40 9.41
C GLY A 61 -2.94 -9.36 10.18
N ALA A 62 -2.85 -9.22 11.51
CA ALA A 62 -2.08 -10.13 12.36
C ALA A 62 -2.74 -11.51 12.52
N MET A 63 -4.07 -11.59 12.40
CA MET A 63 -4.83 -12.84 12.46
C MET A 63 -4.86 -13.57 11.13
N GLY A 64 -4.81 -12.86 10.01
CA GLY A 64 -5.06 -13.43 8.68
C GLY A 64 -6.56 -13.47 8.36
N GLU A 65 -6.87 -13.52 7.06
CA GLU A 65 -8.23 -13.30 6.54
C GLU A 65 -9.23 -14.35 7.02
N SER A 66 -8.94 -15.65 6.83
CA SER A 66 -9.87 -16.72 7.19
C SER A 66 -10.16 -16.76 8.70
N ASP A 67 -9.14 -16.61 9.54
CA ASP A 67 -9.29 -16.58 11.00
C ASP A 67 -10.04 -15.32 11.47
N ALA A 68 -9.82 -14.18 10.81
CA ALA A 68 -10.55 -12.96 11.08
C ALA A 68 -12.04 -13.09 10.73
N LEU A 69 -12.36 -13.64 9.55
CA LEU A 69 -13.74 -13.89 9.12
C LEU A 69 -14.46 -14.85 10.07
N ALA A 70 -13.80 -15.97 10.42
CA ALA A 70 -14.31 -16.92 11.40
C ALA A 70 -14.57 -16.26 12.76
N ARG A 71 -13.68 -15.39 13.23
CA ARG A 71 -13.84 -14.68 14.50
C ARG A 71 -14.98 -13.67 14.49
N LEU A 72 -15.23 -13.04 13.34
CA LEU A 72 -16.35 -12.13 13.13
C LEU A 72 -17.67 -12.88 12.88
N GLY A 73 -17.65 -14.22 12.82
CA GLY A 73 -18.84 -15.04 12.57
C GLY A 73 -19.32 -14.96 11.12
N ILE A 74 -18.46 -14.53 10.20
CA ILE A 74 -18.74 -14.46 8.77
C ILE A 74 -18.24 -15.78 8.17
N ALA A 75 -19.16 -16.66 7.81
CA ALA A 75 -18.83 -17.90 7.12
C ALA A 75 -18.48 -17.58 5.65
N GLU A 76 -17.34 -18.09 5.17
CA GLU A 76 -17.08 -18.20 3.74
C GLU A 76 -18.12 -19.21 3.17
N ASN A 77 -18.99 -18.74 2.27
CA ASN A 77 -19.86 -19.61 1.48
C ASN A 77 -19.11 -20.15 0.26
#